data_AF-A0A952QTN3-F1
#
_entry.id   AF-A0A952QTN3-F1
#
_cell.length_a   1.000
_cell.length_b   1.000
_cell.length_c   1.000
_cell.angle_alpha   90.00
_cell.angle_beta   90.00
_cell.angle_gamma   90.00
#
_symmetry.space_group_name_H-M   'P 1'
#
loop_
_entity.id
_entity.type
_entity.pdbx_description
1 polymer ?
#
loop_
_entity_poly.entity_id
_entity_poly.type
_entity_poly.pdbx_seq_one_letter_code
_entity_poly.pdbx_strand_id
1 'polypeptide(L)'
;AAWCNYEFANGKDALEVWVFPSEAIGRSRAISKNPVTVKGLGDEAFMDRGMHGLNYVNLYVKKGSTTINLSIQETTGDEEKVKALAQKALRRF
;
A
#
# COMPACT_ATOMS: atom_id res chain seq x y z
N ALA A 1 12.79 3.69 8.51
CA ALA A 1 11.71 2.89 7.91
C ALA A 1 11.91 1.45 8.35
N ALA A 2 10.82 0.75 8.65
CA ALA A 2 10.84 -0.70 8.84
C ALA A 2 10.16 -1.34 7.63
N TRP A 3 10.69 -2.46 7.14
CA TRP A 3 10.14 -3.20 6.00
C TRP A 3 10.07 -4.68 6.35
N CYS A 4 9.04 -5.34 5.83
CA CYS A 4 8.88 -6.79 5.94
C CYS A 4 8.36 -7.29 4.59
N ASN A 5 9.08 -8.25 4.00
CA ASN A 5 8.69 -8.88 2.75
C ASN A 5 8.06 -10.23 3.03
N TYR A 6 6.92 -10.48 2.39
CA TYR A 6 6.29 -11.79 2.36
C TYR A 6 6.38 -12.32 0.93
N GLU A 7 7.25 -13.31 0.72
CA GLU A 7 7.24 -14.10 -0.50
C GLU A 7 6.10 -15.12 -0.38
N PHE A 8 5.07 -14.98 -1.22
CA PHE A 8 4.07 -16.05 -1.34
C PHE A 8 4.70 -17.25 -2.07
N ALA A 9 4.22 -18.45 -1.76
CA ALA A 9 4.83 -19.74 -2.13
C ALA A 9 5.08 -19.98 -3.63
N ASN A 10 4.58 -19.12 -4.53
CA ASN A 10 4.72 -19.23 -5.97
C ASN A 10 5.74 -18.26 -6.59
N GLY A 11 6.37 -17.37 -5.80
CA GLY A 11 7.38 -16.40 -6.27
C GLY A 11 6.88 -15.39 -7.31
N LYS A 12 5.56 -15.37 -7.58
CA LYS A 12 4.89 -14.49 -8.56
C LYS A 12 4.02 -13.43 -7.88
N ASP A 13 3.57 -13.71 -6.67
CA ASP A 13 2.86 -12.74 -5.85
C ASP A 13 3.86 -12.22 -4.81
N ALA A 14 4.49 -11.07 -5.07
CA ALA A 14 5.29 -10.38 -4.06
C ALA A 14 4.39 -9.36 -3.34
N LEU A 15 4.22 -9.51 -2.02
CA LEU A 15 3.63 -8.48 -1.16
C LEU A 15 4.74 -7.83 -0.35
N GLU A 16 4.87 -6.53 -0.52
CA GLU A 16 5.76 -5.71 0.28
C GLU A 16 4.96 -4.85 1.24
N VAL A 17 5.40 -4.81 2.50
CA VAL A 17 4.83 -3.92 3.52
C VAL A 17 5.92 -2.99 4.01
N TRP A 18 5.71 -1.70 3.78
CA TRP A 18 6.61 -0.65 4.22
C TRP A 18 5.94 0.22 5.28
N VAL A 19 6.68 0.56 6.32
CA VAL A 19 6.20 1.40 7.42
C VAL A 19 7.06 2.65 7.56
N PHE A 20 6.41 3.80 7.50
CA PHE A 20 7.00 5.13 7.52
C PHE A 20 6.32 6.03 8.57
N PRO A 21 6.96 7.15 8.97
CA PRO A 21 6.27 8.22 9.69
C PRO A 21 5.11 8.83 8.88
N SER A 22 4.11 9.40 9.57
CA SER A 22 2.85 9.89 8.98
C SER A 22 2.99 10.91 7.85
N GLU A 23 4.05 11.72 7.84
CA GLU A 23 4.30 12.73 6.82
C GLU A 23 4.71 12.12 5.47
N ALA A 24 5.08 10.83 5.46
CA ALA A 24 5.42 10.12 4.24
C ALA A 24 4.24 10.03 3.27
N ILE A 25 2.99 10.00 3.76
CA ILE A 25 1.81 9.91 2.88
C ILE A 25 1.71 11.08 1.90
N GLY A 26 2.06 12.30 2.35
CA GLY A 26 2.05 13.49 1.50
C GLY A 26 3.15 13.43 0.42
N ARG A 27 4.35 12.97 0.80
CA ARG A 27 5.46 12.77 -0.15
C ARG A 27 5.14 11.69 -1.16
N SER A 28 4.58 10.57 -0.72
CA SER A 28 4.15 9.47 -1.58
C SER A 28 3.09 9.93 -2.57
N ARG A 29 2.09 10.69 -2.14
CA ARG A 29 1.06 11.23 -3.04
C ARG A 29 1.65 12.18 -4.09
N ALA A 30 2.64 12.99 -3.72
CA ALA A 30 3.27 13.93 -4.65
C ALA A 30 4.07 13.26 -5.78
N ILE A 31 4.60 12.06 -5.55
CA ILE A 31 5.34 11.29 -6.56
C ILE A 31 4.47 10.27 -7.31
N SER A 32 3.24 10.05 -6.86
CA SER A 32 2.29 9.14 -7.49
C SER A 32 1.81 9.67 -8.83
N LYS A 33 1.67 8.78 -9.80
CA LYS A 33 1.24 9.16 -11.16
C LYS A 33 -0.27 9.33 -11.23
N ASN A 34 -1.02 8.40 -10.63
CA ASN A 34 -2.47 8.37 -10.68
C ASN A 34 -3.05 8.03 -9.29
N PRO A 35 -2.89 8.92 -8.30
CA PRO A 35 -3.39 8.67 -6.96
C PRO A 35 -4.92 8.69 -6.93
N VAL A 36 -5.52 7.61 -6.42
CA VAL A 36 -6.96 7.47 -6.21
C VAL A 36 -7.25 7.38 -4.72
N THR A 37 -8.04 8.29 -4.18
CA THR A 37 -8.43 8.26 -2.77
C THR A 37 -9.24 6.99 -2.45
N VAL A 38 -8.85 6.30 -1.37
CA VAL A 38 -9.58 5.14 -0.84
C VAL A 38 -10.22 5.55 0.48
N LYS A 39 -11.55 5.41 0.59
CA LYS A 39 -12.29 5.74 1.82
C LYS A 39 -12.40 4.52 2.74
N GLY A 40 -12.57 4.77 4.03
CA GLY A 40 -12.81 3.71 5.03
C GLY A 40 -11.56 2.95 5.49
N LEU A 41 -10.35 3.46 5.20
CA LEU A 41 -9.08 2.90 5.65
C LEU A 41 -8.26 3.99 6.34
N GLY A 42 -7.99 3.81 7.63
CA GLY A 42 -7.19 4.77 8.42
C GLY A 42 -7.78 6.18 8.46
N ASP A 43 -6.92 7.16 8.74
CA ASP A 43 -7.26 8.59 8.71
C ASP A 43 -7.24 9.13 7.28
N GLU A 44 -6.31 8.61 6.46
CA GLU A 44 -6.17 8.92 5.06
C GLU A 44 -5.66 7.69 4.31
N ALA A 45 -6.21 7.41 3.13
CA ALA A 45 -5.68 6.38 2.27
C ALA A 45 -5.80 6.76 0.79
N PHE A 46 -4.81 6.32 0.00
CA PHE A 46 -4.89 6.40 -1.45
C PHE A 46 -4.15 5.25 -2.10
N MET A 47 -4.56 4.93 -3.32
CA MET A 47 -3.97 3.90 -4.15
C MET A 47 -3.26 4.55 -5.33
N ASP A 48 -2.13 4.00 -5.73
CA ASP A 48 -1.41 4.42 -6.92
C ASP A 48 -0.96 3.21 -7.74
N ARG A 49 -0.92 3.39 -9.05
CA ARG A 49 -0.59 2.37 -10.04
C ARG A 49 0.62 2.79 -10.85
N GLY A 50 1.56 1.87 -11.05
CA GLY A 50 2.68 2.11 -11.95
C GLY A 50 3.76 3.04 -11.38
N MET A 51 3.84 3.16 -10.05
CA MET A 51 4.93 3.85 -9.37
C MET A 51 6.27 3.22 -9.78
N HIS A 52 7.25 4.04 -10.15
CA HIS A 52 8.55 3.62 -10.72
C HIS A 52 8.49 2.81 -12.03
N GLY A 53 7.37 2.80 -12.75
CA GLY A 53 7.27 2.09 -14.04
C GLY A 53 7.23 0.57 -13.92
N LEU A 54 7.05 0.06 -12.69
CA LEU A 54 6.83 -1.34 -12.41
C LEU A 54 5.32 -1.61 -12.32
N ASN A 55 4.88 -2.80 -12.70
CA ASN A 55 3.48 -3.23 -12.59
C ASN A 55 3.15 -3.52 -11.12
N TYR A 56 3.00 -2.48 -10.29
CA TYR A 56 2.61 -2.61 -8.88
C TYR A 56 1.41 -1.72 -8.57
N VAL A 57 0.53 -2.25 -7.73
CA VAL A 57 -0.52 -1.52 -7.03
C VAL A 57 0.00 -1.20 -5.64
N ASN A 58 0.10 0.09 -5.33
CA ASN A 58 0.51 0.58 -4.00
C ASN A 58 -0.70 1.13 -3.29
N LEU A 59 -0.95 0.70 -2.05
CA LEU A 59 -1.96 1.26 -1.17
C LEU A 59 -1.27 1.89 0.05
N TYR A 60 -1.33 3.22 0.08
CA TYR A 60 -0.86 4.01 1.21
C TYR A 60 -2.01 4.23 2.19
N VAL A 61 -1.77 3.95 3.47
CA VAL A 61 -2.71 4.21 4.56
C VAL A 61 -1.98 4.92 5.69
N LYS A 62 -2.49 6.08 6.10
CA LYS A 62 -2.09 6.75 7.32
C LYS A 62 -3.03 6.36 8.46
N LYS A 63 -2.45 6.03 9.61
CA LYS A 63 -3.17 5.81 10.87
C LYS A 63 -2.33 6.41 12.00
N GLY A 64 -2.83 7.46 12.63
CA GLY A 64 -2.12 8.21 13.66
C GLY A 64 -0.77 8.75 13.14
N SER A 65 0.31 8.39 13.83
CA SER A 65 1.68 8.82 13.51
C SER A 65 2.38 7.97 12.44
N THR A 66 1.68 7.00 11.84
CA THR A 66 2.27 6.02 10.93
C THR A 66 1.63 6.05 9.54
N THR A 67 2.44 5.85 8.51
CA THR A 67 2.03 5.52 7.14
C THR A 67 2.47 4.11 6.79
N ILE A 68 1.54 3.30 6.30
CA ILE A 68 1.78 1.94 5.80
C ILE A 68 1.62 1.98 4.29
N ASN A 69 2.59 1.46 3.54
CA ASN A 69 2.44 1.16 2.12
C ASN A 69 2.37 -0.35 1.94
N LEU A 70 1.31 -0.82 1.29
CA LEU A 70 1.16 -2.19 0.81
C LEU A 70 1.37 -2.19 -0.69
N SER A 71 2.40 -2.88 -1.15
CA SER A 71 2.70 -3.01 -2.57
C SER A 71 2.50 -4.45 -3.02
N ILE A 72 1.74 -4.64 -4.09
CA ILE A 72 1.57 -5.94 -4.76
C ILE A 72 1.80 -5.79 -6.26
N GLN A 73 2.37 -6.80 -6.89
CA GLN A 73 2.47 -6.84 -8.35
C GLN A 73 1.06 -6.85 -8.95
N GLU A 74 0.84 -6.06 -10.01
CA GLU A 74 -0.46 -5.89 -10.66
C GLU A 74 -0.81 -7.10 -11.55
N THR A 75 -1.93 -7.73 -11.20
CA THR A 75 -2.62 -8.87 -11.82
C THR A 75 -4.15 -8.63 -11.74
N THR A 76 -4.95 -9.48 -12.37
CA THR A 76 -6.42 -9.35 -12.36
C THR A 76 -7.00 -9.57 -10.95
N GLY A 77 -7.79 -8.62 -10.44
CA GLY A 77 -8.51 -8.73 -9.15
C GLY A 77 -7.79 -8.13 -7.93
N ASP A 78 -6.71 -7.39 -8.16
CA ASP A 78 -5.77 -7.02 -7.09
C ASP A 78 -6.18 -5.84 -6.21
N GLU A 79 -7.05 -4.97 -6.70
CA GLU A 79 -7.60 -3.90 -5.86
C GLU A 79 -8.33 -4.45 -4.63
N GLU A 80 -9.12 -5.51 -4.79
CA GLU A 80 -9.87 -6.09 -3.68
C GLU A 80 -8.94 -6.82 -2.70
N LYS A 81 -7.93 -7.53 -3.22
CA LYS A 81 -6.91 -8.19 -2.38
C LYS A 81 -6.16 -7.18 -1.53
N VAL A 82 -5.67 -6.08 -2.13
CA VAL A 82 -4.86 -5.09 -1.40
C VAL A 82 -5.69 -4.35 -0.35
N LYS A 83 -6.96 -4.04 -0.66
CA LYS A 83 -7.91 -3.45 0.30
C LYS A 83 -8.20 -4.39 1.48
N ALA A 84 -8.42 -5.68 1.21
CA ALA A 84 -8.67 -6.69 2.25
C ALA A 84 -7.45 -6.89 3.17
N LEU A 85 -6.24 -6.92 2.58
CA LEU A 85 -4.98 -6.98 3.33
C LEU A 85 -4.80 -5.74 4.22
N ALA A 86 -5.10 -4.55 3.70
CA ALA A 86 -5.06 -3.31 4.48
C ALA A 86 -6.01 -3.35 5.67
N GLN A 87 -7.27 -3.75 5.46
CA GLN A 87 -8.23 -3.88 6.56
C GLN A 87 -7.73 -4.84 7.65
N LYS A 88 -7.13 -5.97 7.25
CA LYS A 88 -6.58 -6.94 8.20
C LYS A 88 -5.38 -6.38 8.98
N ALA A 89 -4.48 -5.66 8.30
CA ALA A 89 -3.33 -5.02 8.94
C ALA A 89 -3.79 -3.96 9.96
N LEU A 90 -4.75 -3.10 9.57
CA LEU A 90 -5.24 -2.00 10.40
C LEU A 90 -6.02 -2.44 11.66
N ARG A 91 -6.54 -3.67 11.70
CA ARG A 91 -7.18 -4.25 12.90
C ARG A 91 -6.18 -4.73 13.96
N ARG A 92 -4.91 -4.91 13.59
CA ARG A 92 -3.85 -5.39 14.50
C ARG A 92 -3.06 -4.25 15.15
N PHE A 93 -3.15 -3.06 14.57
CA PHE A 93 -2.68 -1.78 15.11
C PHE A 93 -3.89 -0.93 15.50
#